data_AF-A0A0S8FPB5-F1
#
_entry.id   AF-A0A0S8FPB5-F1
#
_cell.length_a   1.000
_cell.length_b   1.000
_cell.length_c   1.000
_cell.angle_alpha   90.00
_cell.angle_beta   90.00
_cell.angle_gamma   90.00
#
_symmetry.space_group_name_H-M   'P 1'
#
loop_
_entity.id
_entity.type
_entity.pdbx_description
1 polymer ?
#
loop_
_entity_poly.entity_id
_entity_poly.type
_entity_poly.pdbx_seq_one_letter_code
_entity_poly.pdbx_strand_id
1 'polypeptide(L)'
;MKRRRSIALTVATALFCLGAAAEAQAQSMSGGGLALYVPQAAESYQLPDGRTVQPLNLVGFVTANDPENPLHMMNQNCAGTTIVAPEGETMDGHGHCVGIDSEGDVAWLWWSSAEVGNTWGFLGGTGKFEGIEGGGTTAPGPIWPDGKYIITWEGTWEMK
;
A
#
# COMPACT_ATOMS: atom_id res chain seq x y z
N MET A 1 -58.94 -61.40 17.01
CA MET A 1 -58.14 -62.19 16.03
C MET A 1 -57.39 -61.26 15.10
N LYS A 2 -56.10 -61.56 14.87
CA LYS A 2 -55.17 -61.02 13.85
C LYS A 2 -54.57 -59.61 14.05
N ARG A 3 -53.41 -59.65 14.72
CA ARG A 3 -52.27 -58.73 14.62
C ARG A 3 -51.86 -58.47 13.16
N ARG A 4 -51.43 -57.25 12.84
CA ARG A 4 -50.42 -56.99 11.82
C ARG A 4 -49.39 -55.98 12.36
N ARG A 5 -48.15 -56.46 12.44
CA ARG A 5 -46.90 -55.72 12.60
C ARG A 5 -46.38 -55.40 11.20
N SER A 6 -45.89 -54.17 10.98
CA SER A 6 -44.93 -53.79 9.91
C SER A 6 -44.26 -52.50 10.39
N ILE A 7 -43.07 -52.58 11.00
CA ILE A 7 -41.72 -52.46 10.39
C ILE A 7 -41.44 -51.04 9.87
N ALA A 8 -40.42 -50.44 10.49
CA ALA A 8 -39.88 -49.11 10.32
C ALA A 8 -39.25 -48.86 8.94
N LEU A 9 -39.19 -47.59 8.55
CA LEU A 9 -38.07 -47.08 7.75
C LEU A 9 -37.76 -45.64 8.17
N THR A 10 -36.76 -45.50 9.03
CA THR A 10 -36.16 -44.23 9.42
C THR A 10 -35.28 -43.78 8.26
N VAL A 11 -35.70 -42.75 7.51
CA VAL A 11 -34.83 -42.09 6.52
C VAL A 11 -34.03 -41.03 7.26
N ALA A 12 -32.80 -41.38 7.64
CA ALA A 12 -31.82 -40.42 8.14
C ALA A 12 -31.27 -39.65 6.92
N THR A 13 -31.82 -38.48 6.65
CA THR A 13 -31.27 -37.55 5.66
C THR A 13 -30.04 -36.89 6.26
N ALA A 14 -28.86 -37.38 5.89
CA ALA A 14 -27.60 -36.73 6.21
C ALA A 14 -27.51 -35.39 5.46
N LEU A 15 -27.70 -34.28 6.18
CA LEU A 15 -27.36 -32.94 5.69
C LEU A 15 -25.83 -32.87 5.58
N PHE A 16 -25.30 -33.12 4.38
CA PHE A 16 -23.95 -32.72 4.02
C PHE A 16 -23.96 -31.19 3.84
N CYS A 17 -23.72 -30.47 4.93
CA CYS A 17 -23.26 -29.09 4.85
C CYS A 17 -21.82 -29.10 4.35
N LEU A 18 -21.65 -29.25 3.02
CA LEU A 18 -20.43 -28.85 2.32
C LEU A 18 -20.33 -27.33 2.49
N GLY A 19 -19.62 -26.90 3.52
CA GLY A 19 -19.19 -25.51 3.66
C GLY A 19 -18.29 -25.20 2.47
N ALA A 20 -18.85 -24.52 1.47
CA ALA A 20 -18.05 -23.82 0.49
C ALA A 20 -17.31 -22.72 1.25
N ALA A 21 -16.05 -22.95 1.59
CA ALA A 21 -15.12 -21.86 1.79
C ALA A 21 -15.08 -21.14 0.43
N ALA A 22 -15.84 -20.06 0.29
CA ALA A 22 -15.65 -19.15 -0.82
C ALA A 22 -14.24 -18.57 -0.63
N GLU A 23 -13.28 -19.05 -1.42
CA GLU A 23 -12.02 -18.35 -1.59
C GLU A 23 -12.40 -16.96 -2.14
N ALA A 24 -12.19 -15.93 -1.33
CA ALA A 24 -12.28 -14.56 -1.82
C ALA A 24 -11.30 -14.47 -2.99
N GLN A 25 -11.84 -14.22 -4.19
CA GLN A 25 -11.02 -14.15 -5.38
C GLN A 25 -10.23 -12.86 -5.31
N ALA A 26 -8.92 -12.97 -5.58
CA ALA A 26 -8.07 -11.79 -5.67
C ALA A 26 -8.69 -10.80 -6.68
N GLN A 27 -8.95 -9.57 -6.22
CA GLN A 27 -9.49 -8.50 -7.03
C GLN A 27 -8.34 -7.64 -7.55
N SER A 28 -8.15 -7.67 -8.86
CA SER A 28 -7.20 -6.80 -9.55
C SER A 28 -7.71 -5.36 -9.54
N MET A 29 -6.85 -4.44 -9.12
CA MET A 29 -7.10 -3.02 -9.02
C MET A 29 -6.00 -2.25 -9.73
N SER A 30 -6.37 -1.12 -10.33
CA SER A 30 -5.41 -0.13 -10.81
C SER A 30 -5.88 1.26 -10.43
N GLY A 31 -4.93 2.19 -10.32
CA GLY A 31 -5.25 3.55 -9.93
C GLY A 31 -4.07 4.48 -10.09
N GLY A 32 -4.36 5.76 -9.86
CA GLY A 32 -3.37 6.80 -9.80
C GLY A 32 -3.94 8.04 -9.14
N GLY A 33 -3.08 8.99 -8.82
CA GLY A 33 -3.47 10.24 -8.18
C GLY A 33 -2.27 11.03 -7.68
N LEU A 34 -2.46 11.72 -6.55
CA LEU A 34 -1.44 12.59 -5.96
C LEU A 34 -1.08 12.09 -4.56
N ALA A 35 0.16 12.29 -4.15
CA ALA A 35 0.54 12.24 -2.74
C ALA A 35 1.18 13.58 -2.36
N LEU A 36 0.63 14.21 -1.31
CA LEU A 36 1.17 15.45 -0.75
C LEU A 36 2.00 15.12 0.48
N TYR A 37 3.23 15.64 0.52
CA TYR A 37 4.14 15.44 1.64
C TYR A 37 4.64 16.74 2.23
N VAL A 38 4.75 16.72 3.56
CA VAL A 38 5.46 17.71 4.36
C VAL A 38 6.71 17.02 4.93
N PRO A 39 7.91 17.43 4.52
CA PRO A 39 9.12 16.91 5.12
C PRO A 39 9.25 17.40 6.56
N GLN A 40 9.68 16.50 7.44
CA GLN A 40 10.07 16.80 8.80
C GLN A 40 11.59 17.02 8.87
N ALA A 41 12.03 17.83 9.82
CA ALA A 41 13.44 18.13 9.98
C ALA A 41 14.23 16.83 10.25
N ALA A 42 15.32 16.66 9.51
CA ALA A 42 16.29 15.59 9.70
C ALA A 42 17.69 16.13 9.42
N GLU A 43 18.68 15.60 10.12
CA GLU A 43 20.07 15.99 9.93
C GLU A 43 20.69 15.18 8.78
N SER A 44 21.14 15.89 7.74
CA SER A 44 21.92 15.29 6.66
C SER A 44 23.38 15.09 7.09
N TYR A 45 24.06 14.14 6.44
CA TYR A 45 25.49 13.94 6.64
C TYR A 45 26.25 13.87 5.31
N GLN A 46 27.45 14.45 5.30
CA GLN A 46 28.32 14.44 4.14
C GLN A 46 29.13 13.15 4.08
N LEU A 47 29.16 12.55 2.89
CA LEU A 47 30.04 11.43 2.56
C LEU A 47 31.44 11.95 2.17
N PRO A 48 32.49 11.13 2.33
CA PRO A 48 33.86 11.53 1.99
C PRO A 48 34.07 11.92 0.52
N ASP A 49 33.20 11.46 -0.38
CA ASP A 49 33.24 11.75 -1.81
C ASP A 49 32.43 13.00 -2.20
N GLY A 50 31.91 13.75 -1.22
CA GLY A 50 31.17 14.99 -1.43
C GLY A 50 29.66 14.82 -1.62
N ARG A 51 29.17 13.58 -1.73
CA ARG A 51 27.73 13.30 -1.74
C ARG A 51 27.10 13.57 -0.38
N THR A 52 25.81 13.83 -0.35
CA THR A 52 25.04 13.99 0.88
C THR A 52 24.10 12.80 1.05
N VAL A 53 24.07 12.21 2.25
CA VAL A 53 22.92 11.38 2.63
C VAL A 53 21.93 12.26 3.36
N GLN A 54 20.72 12.29 2.84
CA GLN A 54 19.61 13.06 3.38
C GLN A 54 18.56 12.09 3.91
N PRO A 55 18.38 11.98 5.24
CA PRO A 55 17.25 11.26 5.78
C PRO A 55 15.95 11.94 5.37
N LEU A 56 14.97 11.12 5.05
CA LEU A 56 13.66 11.54 4.58
C LEU A 56 12.64 11.09 5.62
N ASN A 57 12.03 12.04 6.33
CA ASN A 57 10.89 11.81 7.21
C ASN A 57 9.74 12.64 6.68
N LEU A 58 8.64 12.00 6.26
CA LEU A 58 7.52 12.67 5.62
C LEU A 58 6.24 12.34 6.35
N VAL A 59 5.37 13.34 6.44
CA VAL A 59 3.97 13.15 6.79
C VAL A 59 3.11 13.72 5.65
N GLY A 60 2.03 13.02 5.33
CA GLY A 60 1.26 13.35 4.14
C GLY A 60 -0.06 12.62 4.04
N PHE A 61 -0.69 12.77 2.90
CA PHE A 61 -1.85 11.98 2.52
C PHE A 61 -1.86 11.74 1.01
N VAL A 62 -2.52 10.67 0.63
CA VAL A 62 -2.69 10.23 -0.75
C VAL A 62 -4.12 10.54 -1.19
N THR A 63 -4.26 11.04 -2.41
CA THR A 63 -5.52 11.09 -3.12
C THR A 63 -5.43 10.19 -4.34
N ALA A 64 -6.52 9.50 -4.63
CA ALA A 64 -6.72 8.82 -5.89
C ALA A 64 -7.67 9.63 -6.80
N ASN A 65 -7.48 9.50 -8.11
CA ASN A 65 -8.36 10.10 -9.12
C ASN A 65 -9.79 9.54 -9.04
N ASP A 66 -9.91 8.26 -8.68
CA ASP A 66 -11.18 7.62 -8.34
C ASP A 66 -11.41 7.69 -6.81
N PRO A 67 -12.47 8.36 -6.33
CA PRO A 67 -12.75 8.46 -4.90
C PRO A 67 -13.11 7.11 -4.25
N GLU A 68 -13.51 6.10 -5.01
CA GLU A 68 -13.81 4.75 -4.50
C GLU A 68 -12.54 3.89 -4.37
N ASN A 69 -11.38 4.39 -4.81
CA ASN A 69 -10.12 3.67 -4.66
C ASN A 69 -9.74 3.58 -3.17
N PRO A 70 -9.33 2.40 -2.65
CA PRO A 70 -9.05 2.22 -1.24
C PRO A 70 -7.84 3.00 -0.73
N LEU A 71 -6.97 3.50 -1.63
CA LEU A 71 -5.86 4.40 -1.27
C LEU A 71 -6.28 5.87 -1.19
N HIS A 72 -7.51 6.20 -1.61
CA HIS A 72 -8.02 7.57 -1.55
C HIS A 72 -8.14 8.04 -0.09
N MET A 73 -7.58 9.22 0.20
CA MET A 73 -7.55 9.84 1.53
C MET A 73 -6.81 9.03 2.61
N MET A 74 -5.91 8.13 2.21
CA MET A 74 -5.01 7.45 3.11
C MET A 74 -3.97 8.44 3.65
N ASN A 75 -3.83 8.56 4.98
CA ASN A 75 -2.70 9.28 5.55
C ASN A 75 -1.42 8.49 5.28
N GLN A 76 -0.25 9.14 5.24
CA GLN A 76 1.01 8.43 5.12
C GLN A 76 2.10 9.05 5.98
N ASN A 77 2.83 8.18 6.68
CA ASN A 77 4.08 8.50 7.36
C ASN A 77 5.19 7.70 6.69
N CYS A 78 6.13 8.39 6.05
CA CYS A 78 7.23 7.76 5.34
C CYS A 78 8.56 8.06 6.03
N ALA A 79 9.46 7.07 6.02
CA ALA A 79 10.82 7.19 6.50
C ALA A 79 11.78 6.51 5.50
N GLY A 80 12.94 7.11 5.28
CA GLY A 80 14.00 6.52 4.45
C GLY A 80 15.20 7.44 4.32
N THR A 81 15.99 7.22 3.28
CA THR A 81 17.17 8.03 2.98
C THR A 81 17.31 8.21 1.48
N THR A 82 17.75 9.39 1.05
CA THR A 82 18.22 9.65 -0.31
C THR A 82 19.70 9.97 -0.30
N ILE A 83 20.38 9.65 -1.39
CA ILE A 83 21.74 10.07 -1.70
C ILE A 83 21.65 11.17 -2.74
N VAL A 84 22.22 12.33 -2.42
CA VAL A 84 22.22 13.52 -3.26
C VAL A 84 23.65 13.76 -3.76
N ALA A 85 23.78 13.97 -5.07
CA ALA A 85 25.03 14.34 -5.72
C ALA A 85 25.50 15.72 -5.24
N PRO A 86 26.81 16.05 -5.34
CA PRO A 86 27.31 17.40 -5.05
C PRO A 86 26.57 18.52 -5.80
N GLU A 87 26.05 18.21 -6.98
CA GLU A 87 25.29 19.11 -7.86
C GLU A 87 23.82 19.27 -7.43
N GLY A 88 23.37 18.51 -6.42
CA GLY A 88 22.03 18.60 -5.84
C GLY A 88 20.99 17.61 -6.39
N GLU A 89 21.37 16.76 -7.36
CA GLU A 89 20.48 15.74 -7.92
C GLU A 89 20.37 14.52 -7.00
N THR A 90 19.16 13.96 -6.86
CA THR A 90 18.98 12.68 -6.14
C THR A 90 19.47 11.54 -7.01
N MET A 91 20.47 10.80 -6.54
CA MET A 91 21.07 9.66 -7.25
C MET A 91 20.35 8.35 -6.94
N ASP A 92 20.03 8.14 -5.67
CA ASP A 92 19.44 6.91 -5.15
C ASP A 92 18.64 7.22 -3.88
N GLY A 93 17.70 6.36 -3.53
CA GLY A 93 16.94 6.50 -2.30
C GLY A 93 16.03 5.32 -2.04
N HIS A 94 15.88 4.98 -0.78
CA HIS A 94 15.04 3.85 -0.35
C HIS A 94 14.37 4.17 0.97
N GLY A 95 13.18 3.60 1.15
CA GLY A 95 12.48 3.71 2.42
C GLY A 95 11.14 2.99 2.42
N HIS A 96 10.36 3.32 3.44
CA HIS A 96 9.08 2.72 3.70
C HIS A 96 8.04 3.77 4.07
N CYS A 97 6.77 3.45 3.85
CA CYS A 97 5.64 4.23 4.31
C CYS A 97 4.69 3.34 5.09
N VAL A 98 4.06 3.93 6.11
CA VAL A 98 2.86 3.39 6.76
C VAL A 98 1.71 4.26 6.30
N GLY A 99 0.76 3.64 5.60
CA GLY A 99 -0.51 4.27 5.23
C GLY A 99 -1.64 3.80 6.12
N ILE A 100 -2.49 4.71 6.59
CA ILE A 100 -3.69 4.40 7.39
C ILE A 100 -4.87 5.11 6.75
N ASP A 101 -5.94 4.36 6.45
CA ASP A 101 -7.15 4.95 5.90
C ASP A 101 -8.08 5.51 6.99
N SER A 102 -9.26 5.99 6.58
CA SER A 102 -10.26 6.55 7.49
C SER A 102 -10.95 5.51 8.39
N GLU A 103 -10.87 4.23 8.04
CA GLU A 103 -11.43 3.12 8.82
C GLU A 103 -10.40 2.53 9.81
N GLY A 104 -9.14 2.94 9.67
CA GLY A 104 -8.03 2.50 10.52
C GLY A 104 -7.26 1.29 9.96
N ASP A 105 -7.57 0.85 8.74
CA ASP A 105 -6.83 -0.23 8.09
C ASP A 105 -5.48 0.30 7.61
N VAL A 106 -4.45 -0.53 7.81
CA VAL A 106 -3.05 -0.17 7.55
C VAL A 106 -2.54 -0.85 6.29
N ALA A 107 -1.83 -0.11 5.45
CA ALA A 107 -1.00 -0.63 4.36
C ALA A 107 0.46 -0.23 4.60
N TRP A 108 1.38 -1.20 4.49
CA TRP A 108 2.83 -0.93 4.53
C TRP A 108 3.37 -0.93 3.10
N LEU A 109 4.18 0.08 2.79
CA LEU A 109 4.76 0.25 1.46
C LEU A 109 6.28 0.36 1.56
N TRP A 110 6.98 -0.11 0.54
CA TRP A 110 8.35 0.27 0.25
C TRP A 110 8.37 1.25 -0.92
N TRP A 111 9.38 2.10 -0.97
CA TRP A 111 9.66 2.97 -2.11
C TRP A 111 11.15 2.96 -2.45
N SER A 112 11.44 3.15 -3.73
CA SER A 112 12.79 3.35 -4.23
C SER A 112 12.81 4.50 -5.24
N SER A 113 13.80 5.36 -5.12
CA SER A 113 14.11 6.42 -6.06
C SER A 113 15.45 6.10 -6.71
N ALA A 114 15.47 5.97 -8.03
CA ALA A 114 16.69 5.77 -8.79
C ALA A 114 16.74 6.79 -9.94
N GLU A 115 17.93 6.97 -10.52
CA GLU A 115 18.15 7.81 -11.71
C GLU A 115 17.17 7.46 -12.86
N VAL A 116 16.76 6.19 -12.97
CA VAL A 116 15.86 5.67 -14.02
C VAL A 116 14.39 5.65 -13.60
N GLY A 117 14.03 6.32 -12.50
CA GLY A 117 12.65 6.52 -12.07
C GLY A 117 12.36 6.05 -10.65
N ASN A 118 11.17 6.40 -10.17
CA ASN A 118 10.73 6.09 -8.81
C ASN A 118 9.69 4.97 -8.83
N THR A 119 9.88 3.98 -7.98
CA THR A 119 8.98 2.83 -7.84
C THR A 119 8.55 2.65 -6.40
N TRP A 120 7.42 1.97 -6.23
CA TRP A 120 6.88 1.63 -4.92
C TRP A 120 6.15 0.29 -4.99
N GLY A 121 5.94 -0.33 -3.84
CA GLY A 121 5.12 -1.53 -3.73
C GLY A 121 4.65 -1.80 -2.32
N PHE A 122 3.74 -2.76 -2.18
CA PHE A 122 3.22 -3.15 -0.88
C PHE A 122 4.13 -4.18 -0.20
N LEU A 123 4.28 -4.04 1.12
CA LEU A 123 4.90 -5.01 2.02
C LEU A 123 3.86 -5.86 2.75
N GLY A 124 2.59 -5.45 2.71
CA GLY A 124 1.45 -6.09 3.35
C GLY A 124 0.46 -5.08 3.89
N GLY A 125 -0.55 -5.57 4.60
CA GLY A 125 -1.57 -4.71 5.20
C GLY A 125 -2.45 -5.45 6.20
N THR A 126 -3.44 -4.74 6.72
CA THR A 126 -4.46 -5.21 7.66
C THR A 126 -5.85 -4.86 7.15
N GLY A 127 -6.89 -5.49 7.70
CA GLY A 127 -8.27 -5.23 7.31
C GLY A 127 -8.46 -5.45 5.81
N LYS A 128 -8.98 -4.46 5.08
CA LYS A 128 -9.17 -4.62 3.63
C LYS A 128 -7.86 -4.75 2.84
N PHE A 129 -6.71 -4.37 3.40
CA PHE A 129 -5.39 -4.52 2.77
C PHE A 129 -4.70 -5.84 3.15
N GLU A 130 -5.36 -6.76 3.86
CA GLU A 130 -4.75 -8.03 4.21
C GLU A 130 -4.38 -8.84 2.95
N GLY A 131 -3.11 -9.23 2.84
CA GLY A 131 -2.61 -9.98 1.68
C GLY A 131 -2.51 -9.18 0.38
N ILE A 132 -2.55 -7.84 0.45
CA ILE A 132 -2.32 -6.96 -0.69
C ILE A 132 -0.92 -7.17 -1.30
N GLU A 133 -0.86 -7.25 -2.63
CA GLU A 133 0.37 -7.39 -3.38
C GLU A 133 0.34 -6.51 -4.63
N GLY A 134 1.48 -5.96 -5.03
CA GLY A 134 1.58 -5.09 -6.21
C GLY A 134 2.35 -3.81 -5.92
N GLY A 135 2.18 -2.82 -6.79
CA GLY A 135 2.94 -1.57 -6.71
C GLY A 135 2.80 -0.72 -7.95
N GLY A 136 3.75 0.19 -8.14
CA GLY A 136 3.73 1.09 -9.28
C GLY A 136 4.89 2.08 -9.31
N THR A 137 4.63 3.23 -9.93
CA THR A 137 5.63 4.28 -10.14
C THR A 137 5.17 5.60 -9.55
N THR A 138 6.13 6.50 -9.34
CA THR A 138 5.84 7.90 -9.01
C THR A 138 6.60 8.84 -9.92
N ALA A 139 6.08 10.05 -10.10
CA ALA A 139 6.78 11.13 -10.78
C ALA A 139 6.77 12.41 -9.95
N PRO A 140 7.83 13.23 -10.02
CA PRO A 140 7.91 14.46 -9.26
C PRO A 140 6.86 15.46 -9.72
N GLY A 141 6.18 16.09 -8.76
CA GLY A 141 5.30 17.22 -8.97
C GLY A 141 5.92 18.54 -8.49
N PRO A 142 5.10 19.59 -8.30
CA PRO A 142 5.57 20.86 -7.76
C PRO A 142 6.20 20.71 -6.38
N ILE A 143 7.28 21.47 -6.15
CA ILE A 143 7.94 21.66 -4.85
C ILE A 143 7.73 23.12 -4.46
N TRP A 144 7.23 23.36 -3.25
CA TRP A 144 7.03 24.70 -2.71
C TRP A 144 8.31 25.23 -2.04
N PRO A 145 8.46 26.57 -1.90
CA PRO A 145 9.64 27.17 -1.28
C PRO A 145 9.94 26.71 0.15
N ASP A 146 8.92 26.20 0.87
CA ASP A 146 9.05 25.68 2.22
C ASP A 146 9.29 24.16 2.27
N GLY A 147 9.63 23.55 1.13
CA GLY A 147 10.02 22.15 1.00
C GLY A 147 8.86 21.17 0.90
N LYS A 148 7.60 21.62 1.02
CA LYS A 148 6.45 20.74 0.72
C LYS A 148 6.49 20.34 -0.75
N TYR A 149 5.93 19.18 -1.07
CA TYR A 149 5.89 18.74 -2.46
C TYR A 149 4.73 17.78 -2.73
N ILE A 150 4.40 17.69 -4.01
CA ILE A 150 3.51 16.67 -4.57
C ILE A 150 4.34 15.68 -5.36
N ILE A 151 3.92 14.41 -5.34
CA ILE A 151 4.24 13.46 -6.40
C ILE A 151 2.93 12.97 -7.05
N THR A 152 3.00 12.61 -8.32
CA THR A 152 1.98 11.76 -8.92
C THR A 152 2.33 10.30 -8.66
N TRP A 153 1.33 9.45 -8.54
CA TRP A 153 1.51 8.01 -8.46
C TRP A 153 0.57 7.31 -9.43
N GLU A 154 1.02 6.17 -9.93
CA GLU A 154 0.23 5.20 -10.69
C GLU A 154 0.59 3.81 -10.19
N GLY A 155 -0.34 2.85 -10.25
CA GLY A 155 -0.05 1.48 -9.87
C GLY A 155 -1.15 0.48 -10.16
N THR A 156 -0.79 -0.79 -10.00
CA THR A 156 -1.66 -1.95 -10.13
C THR A 156 -1.37 -2.91 -8.98
N TRP A 157 -2.42 -3.44 -8.36
CA TRP A 157 -2.30 -4.34 -7.21
C TRP A 157 -3.46 -5.33 -7.14
N GLU A 158 -3.27 -6.38 -6.37
CA GLU A 158 -4.27 -7.41 -6.08
C GLU A 158 -4.68 -7.29 -4.62
N MET A 159 -5.99 -7.24 -4.37
CA MET A 159 -6.61 -7.31 -3.05
C MET A 159 -7.15 -8.72 -2.84
N LYS A 160 -7.13 -9.26 -1.61
CA LYS A 160 -7.70 -10.60 -1.32
C LYS A 160 -9.09 -10.52 -0.70
#